data_AF-A0A3L7NM04-F1
#
_entry.id   AF-A0A3L7NM04-F1
#
_cell.length_a   1.000
_cell.length_b   1.000
_cell.length_c   1.000
_cell.angle_alpha   90.00
_cell.angle_beta   90.00
_cell.angle_gamma   90.00
#
_symmetry.space_group_name_H-M   'P 1'
#
loop_
_entity.id
_entity.type
_entity.pdbx_description
1 polymer ?
#
loop_
_entity_poly.entity_id
_entity_poly.type
_entity_poly.pdbx_seq_one_letter_code
_entity_poly.pdbx_strand_id
1 'polypeptide(L)'
;MRQKMQASNLILEGLCMDDMKAVATGTQTLLKMPSEAKWRGSNDMMYRRYSNEFVQAVEELQKEAEENDIDGASMAWVNVTMKCMKCHKWLRNTVLAESDE
;
A
#
# COMPACT_ATOMS: atom_id res chain seq x y z
N MET A 1 4.31 -5.36 -8.70
CA MET A 1 5.04 -5.37 -7.41
C MET A 1 6.31 -4.53 -7.39
N ARG A 2 7.18 -4.55 -8.41
CA ARG A 2 8.42 -3.76 -8.41
C ARG A 2 8.20 -2.27 -8.11
N GLN A 3 7.22 -1.65 -8.77
CA GLN A 3 6.89 -0.24 -8.55
C GLN A 3 6.32 0.02 -7.13
N LYS A 4 5.49 -0.89 -6.59
CA LYS A 4 5.02 -0.82 -5.17
C LYS A 4 6.21 -0.79 -4.21
N MET A 5 7.22 -1.63 -4.46
CA MET A 5 8.42 -1.70 -3.61
C MET A 5 9.26 -0.42 -3.71
N GLN A 6 9.43 0.14 -4.92
CA GLN A 6 10.15 1.41 -5.09
C GLN A 6 9.47 2.55 -4.35
N ALA A 7 8.14 2.68 -4.46
CA ALA A 7 7.38 3.69 -3.72
C ALA A 7 7.43 3.47 -2.20
N SER A 8 7.40 2.21 -1.75
CA SER A 8 7.52 1.86 -0.34
C SER A 8 8.89 2.24 0.24
N ASN A 9 9.96 2.03 -0.52
CA ASN A 9 11.31 2.44 -0.11
C ASN A 9 11.42 3.96 -0.04
N LEU A 10 10.86 4.69 -1.00
CA LEU A 10 10.85 6.15 -0.98
C LEU A 10 10.10 6.71 0.24
N ILE A 11 8.98 6.10 0.62
CA ILE A 11 8.25 6.46 1.84
C ILE A 11 9.12 6.24 3.08
N LEU A 12 9.72 5.05 3.21
CA LEU A 12 10.55 4.74 4.39
C LEU A 12 11.78 5.64 4.48
N GLU A 13 12.43 5.92 3.35
CA GLU A 13 13.54 6.87 3.27
C GLU A 13 13.08 8.27 3.68
N GLY A 14 11.93 8.74 3.17
CA GLY A 14 11.35 10.02 3.54
C GLY A 14 11.05 10.14 5.03
N LEU A 15 10.47 9.11 5.65
CA LEU A 15 10.21 9.07 7.10
C LEU A 15 11.52 9.13 7.92
N CYS A 16 12.54 8.37 7.52
CA CYS A 16 13.84 8.35 8.20
C CYS A 16 14.62 9.68 8.08
N MET A 17 14.34 10.46 7.04
CA MET A 17 15.04 11.70 6.71
C MET A 17 14.20 12.96 6.97
N ASP A 18 13.00 12.81 7.52
CA ASP A 18 12.01 13.89 7.69
C ASP A 18 11.68 14.64 6.37
N ASP A 19 11.64 13.91 5.26
CA ASP A 19 11.25 14.41 3.94
C ASP A 19 9.81 14.00 3.61
N MET A 20 8.85 14.80 4.08
CA MET A 20 7.42 14.56 3.83
C MET A 20 7.03 14.72 2.36
N LYS A 21 7.83 15.41 1.54
CA LYS A 21 7.59 15.46 0.09
C LYS A 21 7.92 14.14 -0.58
N ALA A 22 8.99 13.47 -0.14
CA ALA A 22 9.31 12.11 -0.58
C ALA A 22 8.22 11.13 -0.16
N VAL A 23 7.73 11.22 1.09
CA VAL A 23 6.60 10.41 1.57
C VAL A 23 5.37 10.61 0.69
N ALA A 24 4.94 11.87 0.49
CA ALA A 24 3.80 12.24 -0.35
C ALA A 24 3.95 11.76 -1.82
N THR A 25 5.17 11.80 -2.37
CA THR A 25 5.43 11.31 -3.73
C THR A 25 5.28 9.79 -3.82
N GLY A 26 5.74 9.07 -2.79
CA GLY A 26 5.60 7.62 -2.69
C GLY A 26 4.15 7.19 -2.56
N THR A 27 3.36 7.87 -1.71
CA THR A 27 1.92 7.59 -1.54
C THR A 27 1.13 7.85 -2.82
N GLN A 28 1.35 8.96 -3.53
CA GLN A 28 0.74 9.21 -4.84
C GLN A 28 1.04 8.10 -5.85
N THR A 29 2.24 7.55 -5.80
CA THR A 29 2.64 6.43 -6.65
C THR A 29 1.86 5.16 -6.25
N LEU A 30 1.74 4.87 -4.95
CA LEU A 30 0.96 3.73 -4.45
C LEU A 30 -0.54 3.83 -4.79
N LEU A 31 -1.13 5.03 -4.74
CA LEU A 31 -2.56 5.26 -5.02
C LEU A 31 -2.94 5.02 -6.50
N LYS A 32 -2.00 5.14 -7.42
CA LYS A 32 -2.22 4.87 -8.86
C LYS A 32 -2.26 3.37 -9.19
N MET A 33 -1.72 2.52 -8.33
CA MET A 33 -1.51 1.10 -8.66
C MET A 33 -2.73 0.19 -8.54
N PRO A 34 -3.68 0.38 -7.60
CA PRO A 34 -4.87 -0.46 -7.49
C PRO A 34 -5.74 -0.45 -8.75
N SER A 35 -5.82 0.68 -9.48
CA SER A 35 -6.56 0.80 -10.74
C SER A 35 -5.86 0.13 -11.92
N GLU A 36 -4.52 0.08 -11.90
CA GLU A 36 -3.69 -0.55 -12.94
C GLU A 36 -3.55 -2.07 -12.74
N ALA A 37 -3.67 -2.54 -11.50
CA ALA A 37 -3.57 -3.94 -11.14
C ALA A 37 -4.83 -4.73 -11.54
N LYS A 38 -5.03 -4.96 -12.85
CA LYS A 38 -5.96 -5.96 -13.38
C LYS A 38 -5.42 -7.37 -13.13
N TRP A 39 -5.49 -7.80 -11.87
CA TRP A 39 -5.17 -9.19 -11.53
C TRP A 39 -6.27 -10.11 -12.06
N ARG A 40 -5.93 -11.33 -12.52
CA ARG A 40 -6.85 -12.26 -13.22
C ARG A 40 -8.08 -12.70 -12.39
N GLY A 41 -8.18 -12.28 -11.13
CA GLY A 41 -9.35 -12.41 -10.26
C GLY A 41 -9.92 -11.07 -9.75
N SER A 42 -9.83 -9.95 -10.48
CA SER A 42 -10.30 -8.62 -10.03
C SER A 42 -11.81 -8.51 -9.71
N ASN A 43 -12.59 -9.55 -10.01
CA ASN A 43 -13.98 -9.70 -9.60
C ASN A 43 -14.16 -10.39 -8.23
N ASP A 44 -13.08 -10.90 -7.66
CA ASP A 44 -13.09 -11.46 -6.30
C ASP A 44 -13.35 -10.35 -5.27
N MET A 45 -14.41 -10.54 -4.48
CA MET A 45 -14.84 -9.57 -3.48
C MET A 45 -13.77 -9.33 -2.40
N MET A 46 -12.98 -10.33 -2.06
CA MET A 46 -11.89 -10.23 -1.08
C MET A 46 -10.71 -9.44 -1.66
N TYR A 47 -10.33 -9.67 -2.92
CA TYR A 47 -9.30 -8.85 -3.57
C TYR A 47 -9.68 -7.37 -3.58
N ARG A 48 -10.95 -7.05 -3.93
CA ARG A 48 -11.48 -5.69 -3.91
C ARG A 48 -11.45 -5.09 -2.51
N ARG A 49 -11.86 -5.86 -1.51
CA ARG A 49 -11.80 -5.43 -0.10
C ARG A 49 -10.38 -5.10 0.32
N TYR A 50 -9.42 -5.99 0.12
CA TYR A 50 -8.03 -5.73 0.50
C TYR A 50 -7.42 -4.57 -0.26
N SER A 51 -7.77 -4.40 -1.53
CA SER A 51 -7.34 -3.25 -2.34
C SER A 51 -7.90 -1.94 -1.81
N ASN A 52 -9.18 -1.89 -1.44
CA ASN A 52 -9.80 -0.70 -0.85
C ASN A 52 -9.21 -0.38 0.53
N GLU A 53 -9.03 -1.39 1.39
CA GLU A 53 -8.40 -1.18 2.70
C GLU A 53 -6.95 -0.69 2.57
N PHE A 54 -6.24 -1.09 1.52
CA PHE A 54 -4.92 -0.56 1.19
C PHE A 54 -4.97 0.89 0.72
N VAL A 55 -5.88 1.23 -0.20
CA VAL A 55 -6.07 2.62 -0.68
C VAL A 55 -6.34 3.56 0.49
N GLN A 56 -7.29 3.21 1.36
CA GLN A 56 -7.64 4.03 2.53
C GLN A 56 -6.45 4.27 3.46
N ALA A 57 -5.63 3.24 3.72
CA ALA A 57 -4.43 3.41 4.55
C ALA A 57 -3.38 4.31 3.88
N VAL A 58 -3.25 4.28 2.55
CA VAL A 58 -2.32 5.14 1.81
C VAL A 58 -2.85 6.58 1.74
N GLU A 59 -4.16 6.78 1.63
CA GLU A 59 -4.79 8.11 1.68
C GLU A 59 -4.58 8.77 3.06
N GLU A 60 -4.69 7.99 4.14
CA GLU A 60 -4.35 8.45 5.49
C GLU A 60 -2.88 8.88 5.57
N LEU A 61 -1.95 8.05 5.09
CA LEU A 61 -0.53 8.42 5.06
C LEU A 61 -0.25 9.67 4.20
N GLN A 62 -0.93 9.81 3.06
CA GLN A 62 -0.82 10.99 2.20
C GLN A 62 -1.23 12.25 2.97
N LYS A 63 -2.36 12.18 3.69
CA LYS A 63 -2.88 13.28 4.48
C LYS A 63 -1.87 13.71 5.56
N GLU A 64 -1.37 12.76 6.35
CA GLU A 64 -0.40 13.06 7.41
C GLU A 64 0.90 13.65 6.85
N ALA A 65 1.37 13.16 5.70
CA ALA A 65 2.53 13.73 5.01
C ALA A 65 2.27 15.16 4.50
N GLU A 66 1.08 15.45 3.98
CA GLU A 66 0.69 16.81 3.54
C GLU A 66 0.56 17.80 4.70
N GLU A 67 0.11 17.31 5.86
CA GLU A 67 0.01 18.07 7.12
C GLU A 67 1.37 18.25 7.80
N ASN A 68 2.45 17.63 7.28
CA ASN A 68 3.78 17.57 7.88
C ASN A 68 3.78 16.97 9.30
N ASP A 69 2.89 15.99 9.55
CA ASP A 69 2.85 15.23 10.80
C ASP A 69 3.69 13.95 10.66
N ILE A 70 4.95 13.98 11.11
CA ILE A 70 5.87 12.83 11.03
C ILE A 70 5.41 11.66 11.92
N ASP A 71 4.80 11.92 13.07
CA ASP A 71 4.34 10.88 14.00
C ASP A 71 3.09 10.19 13.42
N GLY A 72 2.15 11.00 12.91
CA GLY A 72 0.98 10.55 12.16
C GLY A 72 1.39 9.73 10.94
N ALA A 73 2.30 10.25 10.11
CA ALA A 73 2.81 9.55 8.93
C ALA A 73 3.52 8.25 9.29
N SER A 74 4.29 8.22 10.38
CA SER A 74 4.96 7.00 10.85
C SER A 74 3.96 5.91 11.23
N MET A 75 2.90 6.25 11.97
CA MET A 75 1.84 5.30 12.33
C MET A 75 1.03 4.83 11.10
N ALA A 76 0.67 5.76 10.23
CA ALA A 76 -0.05 5.45 9.00
C ALA A 76 0.78 4.53 8.09
N TRP A 77 2.11 4.71 8.03
CA TRP A 77 2.99 3.82 7.29
C TRP A 77 2.99 2.40 7.83
N VAL A 78 3.01 2.21 9.15
CA VAL A 78 2.84 0.88 9.75
C VAL A 78 1.52 0.24 9.28
N ASN A 79 0.41 1.00 9.28
CA ASN A 79 -0.86 0.50 8.77
C ASN A 79 -0.78 0.08 7.29
N VAL A 80 -0.18 0.90 6.42
CA VAL A 80 0.03 0.58 5.00
C VAL A 80 0.82 -0.74 4.84
N THR A 81 1.91 -0.92 5.57
CA THR A 81 2.70 -2.17 5.51
C THR A 81 1.89 -3.39 5.94
N MET A 82 1.02 -3.25 6.95
CA MET A 82 0.12 -4.31 7.39
C MET A 82 -0.90 -4.68 6.30
N LYS A 83 -1.42 -3.71 5.54
CA LYS A 83 -2.33 -3.97 4.40
C LYS A 83 -1.64 -4.69 3.25
N CYS A 84 -0.39 -4.33 2.94
CA CYS A 84 0.45 -5.07 1.97
C CYS A 84 0.55 -6.56 2.35
N MET A 85 0.91 -6.83 3.62
CA MET A 85 1.08 -8.21 4.10
C MET A 85 -0.23 -9.00 4.13
N LYS A 86 -1.35 -8.38 4.54
CA LYS A 86 -2.67 -9.04 4.56
C LYS A 86 -3.12 -9.48 3.18
N CYS A 87 -3.01 -8.61 2.18
CA CYS A 87 -3.35 -8.95 0.80
C CYS A 87 -2.48 -10.09 0.28
N HIS A 88 -1.15 -10.02 0.47
CA HIS A 88 -0.24 -11.08 0.03
C HIS A 88 -0.45 -12.42 0.75
N LYS A 89 -0.79 -12.40 2.05
CA LYS A 89 -1.12 -13.62 2.80
C LYS A 89 -2.35 -14.31 2.20
N TRP A 90 -3.40 -13.56 1.91
CA TRP A 90 -4.61 -14.11 1.29
C TRP A 90 -4.33 -14.66 -0.12
N LEU A 91 -3.65 -13.88 -0.96
CA LEU A 91 -3.27 -14.31 -2.32
C LEU A 91 -2.50 -15.63 -2.31
N ARG A 92 -1.54 -15.79 -1.39
CA ARG A 92 -0.73 -17.01 -1.26
C ARG A 92 -1.56 -18.20 -0.78
N ASN A 93 -2.38 -18.00 0.23
CA ASN A 93 -3.01 -19.10 0.95
C ASN A 93 -4.34 -19.56 0.35
N THR A 94 -5.01 -18.71 -0.43
CA THR A 94 -6.31 -19.02 -1.02
C THR A 94 -6.14 -19.21 -2.51
N VAL A 95 -5.68 -18.19 -3.23
CA VAL A 95 -5.74 -18.21 -4.69
C VAL A 95 -4.65 -19.06 -5.34
N LEU A 96 -3.41 -19.01 -4.83
CA LEU A 96 -2.33 -19.82 -5.38
C LEU A 96 -2.41 -21.28 -4.90
N ALA A 97 -2.86 -21.51 -3.67
CA ALA A 97 -3.05 -22.86 -3.14
C ALA A 97 -4.18 -23.61 -3.88
N GLU A 98 -5.29 -22.94 -4.18
CA GLU A 98 -6.41 -23.51 -4.96
C GLU A 98 -6.07 -23.72 -6.45
N SER A 99 -5.03 -23.06 -6.99
CA SER A 99 -4.61 -23.26 -8.38
C SER A 99 -3.65 -24.43 -8.59
N ASP A 100 -3.14 -25.01 -7.49
CA ASP A 100 -2.24 -26.16 -7.49
C ASP A 100 -2.99 -27.51 -7.22
N GLU A 101 -4.32 -27.45 -7.03
CA GLU A 101 -5.24 -28.60 -6.93
C GLU A 101 -6.03 -28.82 -8.24
#